data_AF-X1TF08-F1
#
_entry.id   AF-X1TF08-F1
#
_cell.length_a   1.000
_cell.length_b   1.000
_cell.length_c   1.000
_cell.angle_alpha   90.00
_cell.angle_beta   90.00
_cell.angle_gamma   90.00
#
_symmetry.space_group_name_H-M   'P 1'
#
loop_
_entity.id
_entity.type
_entity.pdbx_description
1 polymer ?
#
loop_
_entity_poly.entity_id
_entity_poly.type
_entity_poly.pdbx_seq_one_letter_code
_entity_poly.pdbx_strand_id
1 'polypeptide(L)'
;MHCSFIAHYDIHGFYATYFENGDDTVHFLSQFDDSKGMPRSIEYGMTGWLTNEEYYDINSEMVRIAGKYIPVLIKLAKASQKSHDIALAGALLGKHGLKLPEEERL
;
A
#
# COMPACT_ATOMS: atom_id res chain seq x y z
N MET A 1 -3.72 3.66 -24.17
CA MET A 1 -4.10 3.64 -22.74
C MET A 1 -2.99 2.95 -21.97
N HIS A 2 -2.28 3.65 -21.10
CA HIS A 2 -1.40 3.05 -20.10
C HIS A 2 -1.99 3.41 -18.73
N CYS A 3 -2.88 2.56 -18.20
CA CYS A 3 -3.37 2.73 -16.82
C CYS A 3 -2.22 2.37 -15.88
N SER A 4 -1.69 3.38 -15.17
CA SER A 4 -0.39 3.32 -14.51
C SER A 4 -0.23 2.19 -13.48
N PHE A 5 -1.30 1.83 -12.73
CA PHE A 5 -1.23 0.86 -11.63
C PHE A 5 -2.19 -0.35 -11.77
N ILE A 6 -3.22 -0.29 -12.64
CA ILE A 6 -4.19 -1.39 -12.83
C ILE A 6 -3.81 -2.31 -13.99
N ALA A 7 -3.13 -1.80 -15.03
CA ALA A 7 -2.95 -2.55 -16.28
C ALA A 7 -1.89 -3.66 -16.23
N HIS A 8 -1.10 -3.75 -15.15
CA HIS A 8 0.06 -4.64 -15.08
C HIS A 8 -0.25 -6.04 -14.55
N TYR A 9 -1.43 -6.23 -13.94
CA TYR A 9 -1.76 -7.45 -13.22
C TYR A 9 -3.17 -7.93 -13.54
N ASP A 10 -3.40 -9.24 -13.43
CA ASP A 10 -4.76 -9.73 -13.19
C ASP A 10 -5.22 -9.37 -11.77
N ILE A 11 -6.47 -9.67 -11.44
CA ILE A 11 -7.01 -9.35 -10.11
C ILE A 11 -6.17 -9.98 -8.99
N HIS A 12 -5.70 -11.22 -9.14
CA HIS A 12 -4.95 -11.90 -8.10
C HIS A 12 -3.55 -11.30 -7.93
N GLY A 13 -2.86 -11.03 -9.03
CA GLY A 13 -1.58 -10.35 -9.03
C GLY A 13 -1.66 -8.96 -8.43
N PHE A 14 -2.71 -8.19 -8.74
CA PHE A 14 -2.90 -6.85 -8.20
C PHE A 14 -3.03 -6.87 -6.67
N TYR A 15 -3.84 -7.80 -6.13
CA TYR A 15 -3.98 -7.96 -4.68
C TYR A 15 -2.71 -8.46 -4.03
N ALA A 16 -2.02 -9.42 -4.65
CA ALA A 16 -0.76 -9.94 -4.16
C ALA A 16 0.33 -8.85 -4.07
N THR A 17 0.43 -8.00 -5.09
CA THR A 17 1.45 -6.95 -5.17
C THR A 17 1.25 -5.83 -4.15
N TYR A 18 0.00 -5.43 -3.88
CA TYR A 18 -0.25 -4.20 -3.11
C TYR A 18 -0.95 -4.41 -1.78
N PHE A 19 -1.53 -5.59 -1.50
CA PHE A 19 -2.46 -5.75 -0.37
C PHE A 19 -2.22 -7.00 0.50
N GLU A 20 -1.19 -7.81 0.23
CA GLU A 20 -0.83 -8.95 1.08
C GLU A 20 -0.14 -8.55 2.39
N ASN A 21 0.60 -7.45 2.38
CA ASN A 21 1.20 -6.88 3.57
C ASN A 21 0.86 -5.38 3.71
N GLY A 22 1.03 -4.87 4.91
CA GLY A 22 0.61 -3.52 5.26
C GLY A 22 1.52 -2.44 4.68
N ASP A 23 2.82 -2.69 4.57
CA ASP A 23 3.77 -1.71 4.03
C ASP A 23 3.53 -1.46 2.55
N ASP A 24 3.27 -2.50 1.77
CA ASP A 24 2.90 -2.37 0.36
C ASP A 24 1.56 -1.65 0.19
N THR A 25 0.60 -1.90 1.09
CA THR A 25 -0.67 -1.16 1.11
C THR A 25 -0.44 0.33 1.38
N VAL A 26 0.40 0.67 2.36
CA VAL A 26 0.75 2.07 2.66
C VAL A 26 1.47 2.72 1.48
N HIS A 27 2.40 2.00 0.85
CA HIS A 27 3.08 2.48 -0.34
C HIS A 27 2.08 2.75 -1.46
N PHE A 28 1.17 1.81 -1.74
CA PHE A 28 0.14 1.97 -2.75
C PHE A 28 -0.76 3.17 -2.51
N LEU A 29 -1.21 3.38 -1.27
CA LEU A 29 -2.05 4.53 -0.91
C LEU A 29 -1.33 5.87 -1.07
N SER A 30 0.00 5.91 -1.00
CA SER A 30 0.78 7.15 -1.06
C SER A 30 0.65 7.89 -2.39
N GLN A 31 0.33 7.21 -3.49
CA GLN A 31 0.06 7.89 -4.76
C GLN A 31 -1.25 8.68 -4.74
N PHE A 32 -2.16 8.41 -3.79
CA PHE A 32 -3.41 9.17 -3.66
C PHE A 32 -3.38 10.18 -2.51
N ASP A 33 -2.25 10.30 -1.80
CA ASP A 33 -2.09 11.17 -0.63
C ASP A 33 -1.34 12.45 -1.01
N ASP A 34 -2.06 13.56 -1.11
CA ASP A 34 -1.51 14.89 -1.42
C ASP A 34 -1.16 15.72 -0.18
N SER A 35 -1.30 15.16 1.03
CA SER A 35 -1.05 15.88 2.30
C SER A 35 0.40 16.37 2.45
N LYS A 36 1.32 15.81 1.67
CA LYS A 36 2.75 16.15 1.63
C LYS A 36 3.19 16.80 0.31
N GLY A 37 2.24 17.22 -0.53
CA GLY A 37 2.49 17.78 -1.85
C GLY A 37 2.09 16.83 -2.97
N MET A 38 2.53 17.15 -4.20
CA MET A 38 2.12 16.42 -5.40
C MET A 38 2.53 14.93 -5.32
N PRO A 39 1.57 13.99 -5.28
CA PRO A 39 1.89 12.58 -5.20
C PRO A 39 2.48 12.06 -6.52
N ARG A 40 3.24 10.98 -6.42
CA ARG A 40 3.90 10.30 -7.55
C ARG A 40 3.33 8.90 -7.68
N SER A 41 3.23 8.40 -8.90
CA SER A 41 2.94 6.97 -9.13
C SER A 41 4.03 6.15 -8.45
N ILE A 42 3.61 5.07 -7.78
CA ILE A 42 4.53 4.16 -7.10
C ILE A 42 5.34 3.31 -8.09
N GLU A 43 4.78 3.06 -9.29
CA GLU A 43 5.41 2.26 -10.33
C GLU A 43 6.46 3.06 -11.11
N TYR A 44 6.16 4.33 -11.42
CA TYR A 44 6.97 5.14 -12.33
C TYR A 44 7.70 6.30 -11.64
N GLY A 45 7.35 6.64 -10.40
CA GLY A 45 7.92 7.79 -9.68
C GLY A 45 7.59 9.16 -10.28
N MET A 46 6.67 9.21 -11.25
CA MET A 46 6.27 10.41 -11.99
C MET A 46 4.89 10.90 -11.55
N THR A 47 4.64 12.20 -11.76
CA THR A 47 3.33 12.84 -11.49
C THR A 47 2.37 12.72 -12.68
N GLY A 48 2.84 12.19 -13.81
CA GLY A 48 2.13 12.21 -15.09
C GLY A 48 0.75 11.55 -15.06
N TRP A 49 0.55 10.55 -14.19
CA TRP A 49 -0.78 9.95 -14.02
C TRP A 49 -1.77 10.98 -13.45
N LEU A 50 -1.37 11.82 -12.49
CA LEU A 50 -2.23 12.84 -11.89
C LEU A 50 -2.28 14.13 -12.73
N THR A 51 -1.20 14.52 -13.39
CA THR A 51 -1.10 15.80 -14.11
C THR A 51 -1.49 15.72 -15.58
N ASN A 52 -1.97 14.58 -16.08
CA ASN A 52 -2.43 14.44 -17.46
C ASN A 52 -3.76 15.17 -17.65
N GLU A 53 -3.79 16.16 -18.55
CA GLU A 53 -4.96 16.99 -18.85
C GLU A 53 -6.19 16.17 -19.30
N GLU A 54 -6.00 15.04 -19.99
CA GLU A 54 -7.09 14.20 -20.52
C GLU A 54 -7.93 13.53 -19.41
N TYR A 55 -7.32 13.26 -18.24
CA TYR A 55 -7.96 12.54 -17.12
C TYR A 55 -7.80 13.30 -15.80
N TYR A 56 -7.43 14.58 -15.86
CA TYR A 56 -7.05 15.37 -14.68
C TYR A 56 -8.18 15.46 -13.66
N ASP A 57 -9.41 15.62 -14.13
CA ASP A 57 -10.61 15.72 -13.30
C ASP A 57 -10.86 14.43 -12.51
N ILE A 58 -10.84 13.28 -13.19
CA ILE A 58 -11.03 11.96 -12.59
C ILE A 58 -9.90 11.67 -11.61
N ASN A 59 -8.64 11.89 -12.01
CA ASN A 59 -7.49 11.55 -11.16
C ASN A 59 -7.41 12.46 -9.93
N SER A 60 -7.74 13.75 -10.08
CA SER A 60 -7.86 14.68 -8.94
C SER A 60 -9.01 14.28 -8.01
N GLU A 61 -10.13 13.82 -8.56
CA GLU A 61 -11.26 13.34 -7.76
C GLU A 61 -10.91 12.04 -7.01
N MET A 62 -10.13 11.13 -7.62
CA MET A 62 -9.61 9.94 -6.94
C MET A 62 -8.76 10.32 -5.72
N VAL A 63 -7.82 11.26 -5.87
CA VAL A 63 -7.01 11.80 -4.76
C VAL A 63 -7.91 12.41 -3.69
N ARG A 64 -8.86 13.27 -4.08
CA ARG A 64 -9.77 13.95 -3.14
C ARG A 64 -10.63 12.99 -2.33
N ILE A 65 -11.17 11.94 -2.96
CA ILE A 65 -11.98 10.94 -2.28
C ILE A 65 -11.11 10.02 -1.42
N ALA A 66 -9.99 9.52 -1.95
CA ALA A 66 -9.07 8.65 -1.22
C ALA A 66 -8.53 9.34 0.04
N GLY A 67 -8.18 10.63 -0.03
CA GLY A 67 -7.65 11.40 1.10
C GLY A 67 -8.53 11.37 2.35
N LYS A 68 -9.85 11.19 2.20
CA LYS A 68 -10.79 11.04 3.33
C LYS A 68 -10.60 9.73 4.09
N TYR A 69 -10.13 8.68 3.41
CA TYR A 69 -10.01 7.33 3.94
C TYR A 69 -8.56 6.93 4.22
N ILE A 70 -7.58 7.55 3.55
CA ILE A 70 -6.15 7.24 3.71
C ILE A 70 -5.71 7.18 5.19
N PRO A 71 -6.08 8.11 6.09
CA PRO A 71 -5.64 8.03 7.48
C PRO A 71 -6.09 6.74 8.21
N VAL A 72 -7.34 6.32 8.01
CA VAL A 72 -7.85 5.08 8.63
C VAL A 72 -7.26 3.85 7.95
N LEU A 73 -7.12 3.86 6.62
CA LEU A 73 -6.53 2.76 5.87
C LEU A 73 -5.06 2.55 6.22
N ILE A 74 -4.26 3.60 6.37
CA ILE A 74 -2.87 3.52 6.84
C ILE A 74 -2.80 2.91 8.25
N LYS A 75 -3.71 3.29 9.15
CA LYS A 75 -3.75 2.73 10.50
C LYS A 75 -4.01 1.22 10.46
N LEU A 76 -4.96 0.78 9.65
CA LEU A 76 -5.29 -0.64 9.48
C LEU A 76 -4.14 -1.41 8.82
N ALA A 77 -3.55 -0.84 7.77
CA ALA A 77 -2.40 -1.43 7.08
C ALA A 77 -1.21 -1.62 8.03
N LYS A 78 -0.86 -0.61 8.84
CA LYS A 78 0.22 -0.74 9.84
C LYS A 78 -0.06 -1.81 10.89
N ALA A 79 -1.32 -1.97 11.32
CA ALA A 79 -1.69 -3.05 12.23
C ALA A 79 -1.52 -4.43 11.54
N SER A 80 -1.95 -4.54 10.29
CA SER A 80 -1.74 -5.74 9.47
C SER A 80 -0.26 -6.06 9.27
N GLN A 81 0.58 -5.05 9.01
CA GLN A 81 2.02 -5.22 8.88
C GLN A 81 2.63 -5.80 10.15
N LYS A 82 2.26 -5.25 11.33
CA LYS A 82 2.73 -5.77 12.61
C LYS A 82 2.40 -7.26 12.76
N SER A 83 1.16 -7.67 12.48
CA SER A 83 0.76 -9.07 12.56
C SER A 83 1.52 -9.96 11.57
N HIS A 84 1.76 -9.47 10.35
CA HIS A 84 2.56 -10.15 9.34
C HIS A 84 4.02 -10.34 9.79
N ASP A 85 4.66 -9.29 10.31
CA ASP A 85 6.04 -9.31 10.79
C ASP A 85 6.22 -10.28 11.95
N ILE A 86 5.28 -10.29 12.90
CA ILE A 86 5.30 -11.25 14.03
C ILE A 86 5.21 -12.68 13.52
N ALA A 87 4.32 -12.96 12.56
CA ALA A 87 4.19 -14.29 11.98
C ALA A 87 5.48 -14.74 11.27
N LEU A 88 6.09 -13.84 10.47
CA LEU A 88 7.34 -14.10 9.78
C LEU A 88 8.49 -14.34 10.77
N ALA A 89 8.62 -13.49 11.79
CA ALA A 89 9.62 -13.61 12.84
C ALA A 89 9.46 -14.93 13.61
N GLY A 90 8.22 -15.32 13.94
CA GLY A 90 7.91 -16.59 14.57
C GLY A 90 8.30 -17.79 13.72
N ALA A 91 8.02 -17.76 12.41
CA ALA A 91 8.41 -18.80 11.48
C ALA A 91 9.95 -18.91 11.36
N LEU A 92 10.63 -17.77 11.29
CA LEU A 92 12.09 -17.70 11.25
C LEU A 92 12.71 -18.27 12.54
N LEU A 93 12.22 -17.86 13.71
CA LEU A 93 12.65 -18.40 15.00
C LEU A 93 12.42 -19.92 15.08
N GLY A 94 11.25 -20.39 14.66
CA GLY A 94 10.90 -21.81 14.64
C GLY A 94 11.83 -22.64 13.76
N LYS A 95 12.24 -22.12 12.60
CA LYS A 95 13.27 -22.73 11.73
C LYS A 95 14.61 -22.93 12.45
N HIS A 96 14.90 -22.10 13.45
CA HIS A 96 16.12 -22.16 14.26
C HIS A 96 15.92 -22.79 15.66
N GLY A 97 14.75 -23.39 15.93
CA GLY A 97 14.45 -24.03 17.22
C GLY A 97 14.17 -23.06 18.37
N LEU A 98 13.96 -21.78 18.06
CA LEU A 98 13.66 -20.72 19.01
C LEU A 98 12.14 -20.44 19.04
N LYS A 99 11.67 -19.78 20.09
CA LYS A 99 10.26 -19.38 20.26
C LYS A 99 10.14 -17.88 20.46
N LEU A 100 9.04 -17.29 19.98
CA LEU A 100 8.68 -15.90 20.28
C LEU A 100 8.47 -15.72 21.80
N PRO A 101 8.97 -14.62 22.39
CA PRO A 101 8.64 -14.19 23.75
C PRO A 101 7.12 -14.10 23.94
N GLU A 102 6.60 -14.42 25.12
CA GLU A 102 5.15 -14.42 25.39
C GLU A 102 4.49 -13.04 25.22
N GLU A 103 5.24 -11.96 25.47
CA GLU A 103 4.78 -10.58 25.37
C GLU A 103 4.45 -10.15 23.93
N GLU A 104 5.00 -10.83 22.92
CA GLU A 104 4.80 -10.51 21.50
C GLU A 104 3.76 -11.43 20.82
N ARG A 105 3.08 -12.29 21.58
CA ARG A 105 2.02 -13.17 21.07
C ARG A 105 0.61 -12.55 21.12
N LEU A 106 0.49 -11.29 21.55
CA LEU A 106 -0.75 -10.51 21.69
C LEU A 106 -0.82 -9.36 20.66
#